data_AF-A0A945S4K4-F1
#
_entry.id   AF-A0A945S4K4-F1
#
_cell.length_a   1.000
_cell.length_b   1.000
_cell.length_c   1.000
_cell.angle_alpha   90.00
_cell.angle_beta   90.00
_cell.angle_gamma   90.00
#
_symmetry.space_group_name_H-M   'P 1'
#
loop_
_entity.id
_entity.type
_entity.pdbx_description
1 polymer ?
#
loop_
_entity_poly.entity_id
_entity_poly.type
_entity_poly.pdbx_seq_one_letter_code
_entity_poly.pdbx_strand_id
1 'polypeptide(L)'
;MTLKQIKQGVEAVEDQLSDRPFVVSHTFERNGRRLDIALTDRLRQSCERGRVWKSKAFLTALKNAAYGFDETHVRSPGGSDGIFLLTRDHRPRNAMMKKLFDRFLDKPDSGCEDLAGELGTEVKALQPVRIVSHHMRLLGVLHRRAGEDIVALVDFDNTK
;
A
#
# COMPACT_ATOMS: atom_id res chain seq x y z
N MET A 1 -12.83 0.10 -12.81
CA MET A 1 -11.77 1.02 -13.27
C MET A 1 -10.80 0.29 -14.19
N THR A 2 -10.40 0.90 -15.30
CA THR A 2 -9.43 0.32 -16.27
C THR A 2 -7.98 0.61 -15.86
N LEU A 3 -7.02 -0.14 -16.41
CA LEU A 3 -5.59 0.13 -16.16
C LEU A 3 -5.16 1.52 -16.68
N LYS A 4 -5.80 2.02 -17.75
CA LYS A 4 -5.56 3.37 -18.27
C LYS A 4 -5.97 4.43 -17.24
N GLN A 5 -7.15 4.28 -16.64
CA GLN A 5 -7.63 5.17 -15.57
C GLN A 5 -6.72 5.13 -14.34
N ILE A 6 -6.28 3.93 -13.92
CA ILE A 6 -5.31 3.79 -12.82
C ILE A 6 -4.02 4.55 -13.13
N LYS A 7 -3.49 4.38 -14.36
CA LYS A 7 -2.26 5.03 -14.77
C LYS A 7 -2.38 6.56 -14.73
N GLN A 8 -3.49 7.09 -15.24
CA GLN A 8 -3.77 8.53 -15.23
C GLN A 8 -3.85 9.07 -13.80
N GLY A 9 -4.46 8.36 -12.86
CA GLY A 9 -4.50 8.76 -11.46
C GLY A 9 -3.12 8.78 -10.79
N VAL A 10 -2.23 7.84 -11.15
CA VAL A 10 -0.84 7.85 -10.69
C VAL A 10 -0.08 9.06 -11.27
N GLU A 11 -0.20 9.30 -12.57
CA GLU A 11 0.49 10.40 -13.26
C GLU A 11 0.03 11.77 -12.74
N ALA A 12 -1.25 11.92 -12.37
CA ALA A 12 -1.81 13.17 -11.87
C ALA A 12 -1.27 13.61 -10.50
N VAL A 13 -0.74 12.68 -9.70
CA VAL A 13 -0.23 12.96 -8.35
C VAL A 13 1.29 12.91 -8.25
N GLU A 14 1.97 12.51 -9.32
CA GLU A 14 3.40 12.14 -9.29
C GLU A 14 4.30 13.31 -8.86
N ASP A 15 4.04 14.51 -9.39
CA ASP A 15 4.81 15.72 -9.08
C ASP A 15 4.61 16.21 -7.63
N GLN A 16 3.58 15.73 -6.94
CA GLN A 16 3.29 16.11 -5.56
C GLN A 16 3.94 15.17 -4.53
N LEU A 17 4.46 14.03 -4.98
CA LEU A 17 4.95 12.99 -4.06
C LEU A 17 6.17 13.44 -3.27
N SER A 18 7.05 14.26 -3.85
CA SER A 18 8.24 14.77 -3.16
C SER A 18 7.94 15.73 -2.02
N ASP A 19 6.77 16.35 -2.04
CA ASP A 19 6.45 17.50 -1.18
C ASP A 19 5.52 17.13 -0.03
N ARG A 20 5.02 15.87 -0.01
CA ARG A 20 4.04 15.39 0.96
C ARG A 20 4.39 13.98 1.45
N PRO A 21 4.08 13.64 2.72
CA PRO A 21 4.25 12.28 3.21
C PRO A 21 3.52 11.24 2.36
N PHE A 22 2.35 11.60 1.83
CA PHE A 22 1.61 10.82 0.85
C PHE A 22 0.64 11.69 0.04
N VAL A 23 0.17 11.17 -1.10
CA VAL A 23 -0.88 11.81 -1.91
C VAL A 23 -1.92 10.76 -2.31
N VAL A 24 -3.20 11.05 -2.10
CA VAL A 24 -4.30 10.17 -2.50
C VAL A 24 -4.40 10.16 -4.02
N SER A 25 -4.24 8.98 -4.62
CA SER A 25 -4.28 8.78 -6.06
C SER A 25 -5.64 8.27 -6.56
N HIS A 26 -6.31 7.46 -5.74
CA HIS A 26 -7.56 6.81 -6.10
C HIS A 26 -8.44 6.64 -4.87
N THR A 27 -9.75 6.71 -5.07
CA THR A 27 -10.76 6.38 -4.07
C THR A 27 -11.65 5.27 -4.64
N PHE A 28 -11.93 4.28 -3.81
CA PHE A 28 -12.85 3.18 -4.10
C PHE A 28 -13.96 3.15 -3.05
N GLU A 29 -15.11 2.61 -3.42
CA GLU A 29 -16.17 2.27 -2.47
C GLU A 29 -16.33 0.76 -2.39
N ARG A 30 -16.35 0.23 -1.18
CA ARG A 30 -16.55 -1.21 -0.93
C ARG A 30 -17.38 -1.39 0.33
N ASN A 31 -18.48 -2.14 0.22
CA ASN A 31 -19.37 -2.47 1.33
C ASN A 31 -19.84 -1.24 2.12
N GLY A 32 -20.13 -0.14 1.44
CA GLY A 32 -20.54 1.13 2.06
C GLY A 32 -19.43 1.90 2.78
N ARG A 33 -18.17 1.49 2.60
CA ARG A 33 -16.99 2.19 3.12
C ARG A 33 -16.18 2.81 2.00
N ARG A 34 -15.64 4.00 2.25
CA ARG A 34 -14.66 4.67 1.39
C ARG A 34 -13.27 4.10 1.63
N LEU A 35 -12.53 3.83 0.57
CA LEU A 35 -11.15 3.35 0.61
C LEU A 35 -10.27 4.25 -0.26
N ASP A 36 -9.39 5.02 0.37
CA ASP A 36 -8.43 5.87 -0.32
C ASP A 36 -7.08 5.16 -0.46
N ILE A 37 -6.53 5.16 -1.67
CA ILE A 37 -5.20 4.63 -1.98
C ILE A 37 -4.23 5.78 -2.16
N ALA A 38 -3.35 5.91 -1.18
CA ALA A 38 -2.31 6.92 -1.14
C ALA A 38 -0.96 6.35 -1.62
N LEU A 39 -0.26 7.14 -2.42
CA LEU A 39 1.09 6.86 -2.89
C LEU A 39 2.08 7.73 -2.12
N THR A 40 3.29 7.22 -1.93
CA THR A 40 4.39 7.93 -1.26
C THR A 40 5.57 8.07 -2.21
N ASP A 41 6.42 9.07 -2.00
CA ASP A 41 7.67 9.18 -2.77
C ASP A 41 8.56 7.95 -2.58
N ARG A 42 8.58 7.40 -1.36
CA ARG A 42 9.29 6.17 -1.05
C ARG A 42 8.87 5.00 -1.95
N LEU A 43 7.56 4.82 -2.15
CA LEU A 43 7.06 3.79 -3.07
C LEU A 43 7.55 4.06 -4.49
N ARG A 44 7.42 5.30 -4.98
CA ARG A 44 7.86 5.70 -6.32
C ARG A 44 9.33 5.35 -6.51
N GLN A 45 10.21 5.83 -5.62
CA GLN A 45 11.64 5.56 -5.67
C GLN A 45 11.97 4.06 -5.63
N SER A 46 11.29 3.29 -4.77
CA SER A 46 11.50 1.83 -4.70
C SER A 46 11.10 1.16 -6.01
N CYS A 47 9.91 1.47 -6.52
CA CYS A 47 9.39 0.91 -7.76
C CYS A 47 10.18 1.33 -9.00
N GLU A 48 10.70 2.56 -9.06
CA GLU A 48 11.58 3.03 -10.13
C GLU A 48 12.89 2.26 -10.13
N ARG A 49 13.54 2.13 -8.95
CA ARG A 49 14.75 1.31 -8.79
C ARG A 49 14.52 -0.14 -9.19
N GLY A 50 13.34 -0.67 -8.88
CA GLY A 50 12.88 -2.00 -9.27
C GLY A 50 12.40 -2.13 -10.72
N ARG A 51 12.35 -1.02 -11.49
CA ARG A 51 11.80 -0.94 -12.86
C ARG A 51 10.36 -1.45 -12.98
N VAL A 52 9.56 -1.26 -11.94
CA VAL A 52 8.14 -1.64 -11.89
C VAL A 52 7.19 -0.46 -11.77
N TRP A 53 7.69 0.76 -11.59
CA TRP A 53 6.85 1.97 -11.53
C TRP A 53 5.99 2.11 -12.78
N LYS A 54 4.67 2.28 -12.59
CA LYS A 54 3.65 2.34 -13.65
C LYS A 54 3.64 1.13 -14.62
N SER A 55 4.31 0.02 -14.28
CA SER A 55 4.26 -1.22 -15.07
C SER A 55 2.87 -1.86 -15.04
N LYS A 56 2.59 -2.77 -15.97
CA LYS A 56 1.31 -3.51 -15.98
C LYS A 56 1.05 -4.23 -14.65
N ALA A 57 2.07 -4.83 -14.04
CA ALA A 57 1.95 -5.50 -12.75
C ALA A 57 1.58 -4.51 -11.63
N PHE A 58 2.24 -3.35 -11.60
CA PHE A 58 1.98 -2.30 -10.60
C PHE A 58 0.56 -1.76 -10.71
N LEU A 59 0.15 -1.40 -11.93
CA LEU A 59 -1.20 -0.89 -12.19
C LEU A 59 -2.28 -1.94 -11.90
N THR A 60 -1.98 -3.22 -12.13
CA THR A 60 -2.90 -4.32 -11.80
C THR A 60 -3.05 -4.47 -10.29
N ALA A 61 -1.94 -4.42 -9.54
CA ALA A 61 -2.00 -4.46 -8.08
C ALA A 61 -2.77 -3.26 -7.50
N LEU A 62 -2.54 -2.04 -7.99
CA LEU A 62 -3.35 -0.87 -7.59
C LEU A 62 -4.83 -1.06 -7.90
N LYS A 63 -5.17 -1.56 -9.09
CA LYS A 63 -6.56 -1.84 -9.46
C LYS A 63 -7.21 -2.85 -8.52
N ASN A 64 -6.45 -3.84 -8.07
CA ASN A 64 -6.94 -4.86 -7.13
C ASN A 64 -7.23 -4.31 -5.73
N ALA A 65 -6.77 -3.10 -5.40
CA ALA A 65 -7.19 -2.43 -4.17
C ALA A 65 -8.72 -2.24 -4.11
N ALA A 66 -9.39 -2.18 -5.27
CA ALA A 66 -10.86 -2.08 -5.37
C ALA A 66 -11.60 -3.29 -4.79
N TYR A 67 -10.95 -4.46 -4.66
CA TYR A 67 -11.54 -5.61 -3.95
C TYR A 67 -11.71 -5.32 -2.45
N GLY A 68 -10.94 -4.36 -1.93
CA GLY A 68 -11.02 -3.85 -0.57
C GLY A 68 -10.29 -4.71 0.46
N PHE A 69 -10.50 -4.34 1.71
CA PHE A 69 -10.07 -5.10 2.88
C PHE A 69 -11.25 -5.93 3.40
N ASP A 70 -11.09 -7.26 3.47
CA ASP A 70 -12.11 -8.17 3.97
C ASP A 70 -11.86 -8.50 5.45
N GLU A 71 -12.77 -8.07 6.33
CA GLU A 71 -12.70 -8.34 7.78
C GLU A 71 -12.86 -9.81 8.15
N THR A 72 -13.50 -10.60 7.28
CA THR A 72 -13.68 -12.05 7.50
C THR A 72 -12.47 -12.85 7.03
N HIS A 73 -11.70 -12.31 6.07
CA HIS A 73 -10.51 -12.93 5.50
C HIS A 73 -9.29 -12.00 5.54
N VAL A 74 -9.06 -11.38 6.69
CA VAL A 74 -7.98 -10.39 6.90
C VAL A 74 -6.57 -10.91 6.60
N ARG A 75 -6.38 -12.24 6.63
CA ARG A 75 -5.11 -12.94 6.45
C ARG A 75 -5.29 -14.07 5.45
N SER A 76 -5.24 -13.77 4.15
CA SER A 76 -5.16 -14.82 3.12
C SER A 76 -3.71 -15.23 2.88
N PRO A 77 -3.35 -16.53 3.03
CA PRO A 77 -2.00 -17.02 2.76
C PRO A 77 -1.65 -17.05 1.26
N GLY A 78 -2.63 -17.05 0.34
CA GLY A 78 -2.32 -17.07 -1.10
C GLY A 78 -3.50 -16.81 -2.05
N GLY A 79 -3.16 -16.31 -3.24
CA GLY A 79 -3.98 -16.42 -4.46
C GLY A 79 -5.15 -15.45 -4.65
N SER A 80 -5.69 -14.89 -3.58
CA SER A 80 -6.81 -13.95 -3.65
C SER A 80 -6.34 -12.52 -3.96
N ASP A 81 -7.07 -11.82 -4.83
CA ASP A 81 -6.89 -10.39 -5.05
C ASP A 81 -7.54 -9.61 -3.89
N GLY A 82 -6.85 -8.58 -3.39
CA GLY A 82 -7.35 -7.75 -2.28
C GLY A 82 -6.25 -7.21 -1.37
N ILE A 83 -6.68 -6.63 -0.25
CA ILE A 83 -5.82 -6.07 0.79
C ILE A 83 -5.77 -7.05 1.97
N PHE A 84 -4.56 -7.44 2.38
CA PHE A 84 -4.36 -8.41 3.45
C PHE A 84 -3.37 -7.90 4.48
N LEU A 85 -3.63 -8.18 5.76
CA LEU A 85 -2.71 -7.88 6.85
C LEU A 85 -1.43 -8.70 6.74
N LEU A 86 -0.31 -8.04 7.03
CA LEU A 86 0.97 -8.68 7.29
C LEU A 86 1.18 -8.79 8.80
N THR A 87 1.72 -9.92 9.25
CA THR A 87 2.08 -10.14 10.65
C THR A 87 3.59 -10.29 10.80
N ARG A 88 4.09 -9.90 11.98
CA ARG A 88 5.45 -10.18 12.44
C ARG A 88 5.69 -11.66 12.74
N ASP A 89 4.64 -12.46 12.87
CA ASP A 89 4.72 -13.85 13.36
C ASP A 89 5.01 -14.86 12.26
N HIS A 90 4.96 -14.47 10.99
CA HIS A 90 5.24 -15.38 9.89
C HIS A 90 6.70 -15.90 9.96
N ARG A 91 6.85 -17.21 9.83
CA ARG A 91 8.14 -17.92 9.85
C ARG A 91 8.20 -18.89 8.67
N PRO A 92 9.32 -18.95 7.91
CA PRO A 92 10.51 -18.11 8.05
C PRO A 92 10.24 -16.64 7.67
N ARG A 93 11.09 -15.72 8.15
CA ARG A 93 10.95 -14.30 7.82
C ARG A 93 11.19 -14.08 6.32
N ASN A 94 10.23 -13.49 5.62
CA ASN A 94 10.34 -13.23 4.18
C ASN A 94 10.74 -11.77 3.87
N ALA A 95 11.00 -11.49 2.59
CA ALA A 95 11.44 -10.17 2.12
C ALA A 95 10.43 -9.05 2.42
N MET A 96 9.13 -9.33 2.32
CA MET A 96 8.07 -8.36 2.64
C MET A 96 8.16 -7.90 4.09
N MET A 97 8.35 -8.84 5.02
CA MET A 97 8.47 -8.51 6.45
C MET A 97 9.71 -7.64 6.73
N LYS A 98 10.82 -7.86 6.03
CA LYS A 98 12.01 -7.03 6.18
C LYS A 98 11.77 -5.61 5.62
N LYS A 99 11.10 -5.50 4.47
CA LYS A 99 10.77 -4.21 3.84
C LYS A 99 9.81 -3.38 4.68
N LEU A 100 8.75 -4.00 5.20
CA LEU A 100 7.70 -3.27 5.89
C LEU A 100 7.99 -3.05 7.39
N PHE A 101 8.44 -4.07 8.10
CA PHE A 101 8.75 -3.92 9.54
C PHE A 101 10.12 -3.26 9.73
N ASP A 102 11.23 -3.94 9.36
CA ASP A 102 12.58 -3.45 9.71
C ASP A 102 12.96 -2.15 9.01
N ARG A 103 12.49 -1.91 7.78
CA ARG A 103 12.96 -0.79 6.94
C ARG A 103 12.00 0.38 6.89
N PHE A 104 10.78 0.21 7.38
CA PHE A 104 9.76 1.26 7.38
C PHE A 104 9.21 1.48 8.78
N LEU A 105 8.44 0.55 9.34
CA LEU A 105 7.78 0.76 10.64
C LEU A 105 8.77 0.93 11.81
N ASP A 106 9.85 0.16 11.83
CA ASP A 106 10.80 0.13 12.95
C ASP A 106 12.04 0.99 12.73
N LYS A 107 12.19 1.55 11.52
CA LYS A 107 13.37 2.32 11.14
C LYS A 107 13.11 3.81 11.39
N PRO A 108 13.92 4.49 12.23
CA PRO A 108 13.92 5.94 12.33
C PRO A 108 14.14 6.60 10.97
N ASP A 109 13.56 7.77 10.74
CA ASP A 109 13.70 8.55 9.50
C ASP A 109 13.29 7.79 8.23
N SER A 110 12.39 6.81 8.35
CA SER A 110 11.88 6.05 7.21
C SER A 110 10.77 6.76 6.43
N GLY A 111 10.25 7.87 6.98
CA GLY A 111 9.02 8.56 6.58
C GLY A 111 7.76 8.04 7.27
N CYS A 112 7.85 7.01 8.14
CA CYS A 112 6.67 6.44 8.81
C CYS A 112 6.08 7.37 9.87
N GLU A 113 6.91 8.14 10.58
CA GLU A 113 6.46 9.09 11.60
C GLU A 113 5.72 10.27 10.96
N ASP A 114 6.28 10.85 9.89
CA ASP A 114 5.63 11.91 9.11
C ASP A 114 4.29 11.45 8.53
N LEU A 115 4.26 10.24 7.96
CA LEU A 115 3.04 9.64 7.43
C LEU A 115 1.99 9.43 8.52
N ALA A 116 2.38 8.96 9.71
CA ALA A 116 1.47 8.79 10.83
C ALA A 116 0.94 10.15 11.33
N GLY A 117 1.81 11.16 11.43
CA GLY A 117 1.46 12.52 11.80
C GLY A 117 0.43 13.15 10.85
N GLU A 118 0.65 13.03 9.54
CA GLU A 118 -0.30 13.53 8.51
C GLU A 118 -1.64 12.78 8.56
N LEU A 119 -1.62 11.48 8.90
CA LEU A 119 -2.83 10.69 9.15
C LEU A 119 -3.50 11.00 10.51
N GLY A 120 -2.89 11.81 11.37
CA GLY A 120 -3.40 12.13 12.71
C GLY A 120 -3.42 10.91 13.65
N THR A 121 -2.47 10.00 13.51
CA THR A 121 -2.38 8.75 14.28
C THR A 121 -0.96 8.47 14.74
N GLU A 122 -0.79 7.49 15.62
CA GLU A 122 0.53 6.97 15.98
C GLU A 122 0.95 5.81 15.07
N VAL A 123 2.26 5.62 14.88
CA VAL A 123 2.84 4.51 14.09
C VAL A 123 2.30 3.15 14.55
N LYS A 124 2.12 2.95 15.86
CA LYS A 124 1.63 1.68 16.44
C LYS A 124 0.20 1.32 16.04
N ALA A 125 -0.60 2.30 15.62
CA ALA A 125 -1.98 2.11 15.19
C ALA A 125 -2.09 1.82 13.68
N LEU A 126 -0.99 1.96 12.92
CA LEU A 126 -0.94 1.63 11.51
C LEU A 126 -0.88 0.11 11.32
N GLN A 127 -1.75 -0.41 10.46
CA GLN A 127 -1.85 -1.83 10.18
C GLN A 127 -1.01 -2.18 8.95
N PRO A 128 0.06 -2.99 9.07
CA PRO A 128 0.87 -3.37 7.91
C PRO A 128 0.04 -4.23 6.94
N VAL A 129 0.01 -3.86 5.67
CA VAL A 129 -0.79 -4.54 4.64
C VAL A 129 -0.01 -4.83 3.37
N ARG A 130 -0.52 -5.78 2.59
CA ARG A 130 -0.16 -6.02 1.20
C ARG A 130 -1.38 -5.98 0.30
N ILE A 131 -1.23 -5.41 -0.89
CA ILE A 131 -2.17 -5.54 -1.99
C ILE A 131 -1.64 -6.58 -2.95
N VAL A 132 -2.43 -7.63 -3.20
CA VAL A 132 -1.98 -8.78 -3.99
C VAL A 132 -2.43 -8.64 -5.45
N SER A 133 -1.50 -8.91 -6.35
CA SER A 133 -1.79 -9.25 -7.74
C SER A 133 -1.04 -10.52 -8.12
N HIS A 134 -1.42 -11.11 -9.25
CA HIS A 134 -0.79 -12.32 -9.75
C HIS A 134 0.73 -12.19 -9.95
N HIS A 135 1.26 -11.00 -10.25
CA HIS A 135 2.68 -10.81 -10.60
C HIS A 135 3.49 -10.03 -9.56
N MET A 136 2.84 -9.32 -8.65
CA MET A 136 3.51 -8.55 -7.60
C MET A 136 2.58 -8.22 -6.45
N ARG A 137 3.18 -7.74 -5.36
CA ARG A 137 2.48 -7.26 -4.18
C ARG A 137 2.91 -5.82 -3.91
N LEU A 138 1.97 -4.93 -3.64
CA LEU A 138 2.28 -3.60 -3.12
C LEU A 138 2.22 -3.65 -1.61
N LEU A 139 3.17 -3.04 -0.93
CA LEU A 139 3.29 -3.05 0.52
C LEU A 139 2.94 -1.67 1.05
N GLY A 140 2.23 -1.63 2.16
CA GLY A 140 1.74 -0.38 2.72
C GLY A 140 1.30 -0.51 4.15
N VAL A 141 0.69 0.56 4.63
CA VAL A 141 0.00 0.63 5.92
C VAL A 141 -1.44 1.03 5.70
N LEU A 142 -2.33 0.42 6.46
CA LEU A 142 -3.75 0.69 6.53
C LEU A 142 -4.03 1.48 7.80
N HIS A 143 -4.66 2.64 7.65
CA HIS A 143 -5.26 3.41 8.72
C HIS A 143 -6.78 3.36 8.58
N ARG A 144 -7.45 2.91 9.63
CA ARG A 144 -8.92 2.75 9.65
C ARG A 144 -9.55 3.86 10.46
N ARG A 145 -10.58 4.49 9.90
CA ARG A 145 -11.39 5.53 10.55
C ARG A 145 -12.87 5.17 10.46
N ALA A 146 -13.71 6.01 11.07
CA ALA A 146 -15.16 5.87 10.98
C ALA A 146 -15.62 6.09 9.53
N GLY A 147 -16.10 5.04 8.86
CA GLY A 147 -16.63 5.08 7.48
C GLY A 147 -15.58 5.16 6.36
N GLU A 148 -14.32 5.45 6.67
CA GLU A 148 -13.23 5.58 5.71
C GLU A 148 -12.00 4.75 6.12
N ASP A 149 -11.31 4.20 5.13
CA ASP A 149 -10.06 3.49 5.28
C ASP A 149 -9.04 4.13 4.32
N ILE A 150 -7.79 4.29 4.76
CA ILE A 150 -6.70 4.82 3.93
C ILE A 150 -5.58 3.78 3.88
N VAL A 151 -5.18 3.38 2.68
CA VAL A 151 -3.99 2.56 2.45
C VAL A 151 -2.89 3.42 1.84
N ALA A 152 -1.84 3.68 2.60
CA ALA A 152 -0.65 4.36 2.13
C ALA A 152 0.42 3.34 1.72
N LEU A 153 0.79 3.34 0.44
CA LEU A 153 1.72 2.40 -0.15
C LEU A 153 3.15 2.92 -0.08
N VAL A 154 4.09 2.06 0.33
CA VAL A 154 5.46 2.46 0.73
C VAL A 154 6.56 1.63 0.09
N ASP A 155 6.24 0.43 -0.40
CA ASP A 155 7.21 -0.45 -1.07
C ASP A 155 6.47 -1.48 -1.95
N PHE A 156 7.21 -2.37 -2.61
CA PHE A 156 6.65 -3.48 -3.38
C PHE A 156 7.42 -4.77 -3.12
N ASP A 157 6.82 -5.89 -3.50
CA ASP A 157 7.44 -7.20 -3.50
C ASP A 157 7.07 -7.99 -4.75
N ASN A 158 8.08 -8.53 -5.42
CA ASN A 158 7.94 -9.35 -6.63
C ASN A 158 8.52 -10.76 -6.45
N THR A 159 8.92 -11.12 -5.23
CA THR A 159 9.32 -12.48 -4.90
C THR A 159 8.06 -13.30 -4.68
N LYS A 160 7.76 -14.27 -5.55
CA LYS A 160 6.58 -15.12 -5.36
C LYS A 160 6.78 -16.06 -4.18
#